data_AF-A0A231NQY7-F1
#
_entry.id   AF-A0A231NQY7-F1
#
_cell.length_a   1.000
_cell.length_b   1.000
_cell.length_c   1.000
_cell.angle_alpha   90.00
_cell.angle_beta   90.00
_cell.angle_gamma   90.00
#
_symmetry.space_group_name_H-M   'P 1'
#
loop_
_entity.id
_entity.type
_entity.pdbx_description
1 polymer ?
#
loop_
_entity_poly.entity_id
_entity_poly.type
_entity_poly.pdbx_seq_one_letter_code
_entity_poly.pdbx_strand_id
1 'polypeptide(L)' 'MKYEIAIPEFAEGAEEINLRQWLVAVGDTVKKGDNIAEAATDKISIYIESPADGVLSAILAQEDDRVLVGQIIGEIEG' A
#
# COMPACT_ATOMS: atom_id res chain seq x y z
N MET A 1 9.91 8.09 -13.25
CA MET A 1 9.86 6.60 -13.26
C MET A 1 8.69 6.19 -12.40
N LYS A 2 7.98 5.12 -12.73
CA LYS A 2 6.85 4.67 -11.90
C LYS A 2 7.29 3.55 -10.98
N TYR A 3 6.83 3.61 -9.73
CA TYR A 3 7.04 2.60 -8.71
C TYR A 3 5.70 2.01 -8.33
N GLU A 4 5.60 0.69 -8.37
CA GLU A 4 4.39 -0.04 -8.02
C GLU A 4 4.36 -0.26 -6.50
N ILE A 5 3.23 0.06 -5.89
CA ILE A 5 2.97 -0.22 -4.48
C ILE A 5 2.33 -1.59 -4.41
N ALA A 6 3.07 -2.59 -3.95
CA ALA A 6 2.57 -3.94 -3.75
C ALA A 6 2.30 -4.21 -2.27
N ILE A 7 1.34 -5.07 -1.98
CA ILE A 7 1.15 -5.60 -0.61
C ILE A 7 2.37 -6.45 -0.24
N PRO A 8 3.07 -6.13 0.88
CA PRO A 8 4.22 -6.90 1.31
C PRO A 8 3.81 -8.29 1.80
N GLU A 9 4.72 -9.26 1.66
CA GLU A 9 4.57 -10.57 2.27
C GLU A 9 4.66 -10.45 3.80
N PHE A 10 3.80 -11.16 4.51
CA PHE A 10 3.80 -11.21 5.97
C PHE A 10 3.93 -12.65 6.49
N ALA A 11 4.65 -12.80 7.60
CA ALA A 11 5.06 -14.09 8.13
C ALA A 11 3.90 -14.96 8.64
N GLU A 12 2.69 -14.40 8.80
CA GLU A 12 1.51 -15.14 9.25
C GLU A 12 0.92 -16.07 8.17
N GLY A 13 1.43 -16.02 6.93
CA GLY A 13 1.03 -16.94 5.87
C GLY A 13 -0.41 -16.76 5.39
N ALA A 14 -1.03 -15.60 5.64
CA ALA A 14 -2.29 -15.28 4.98
C ALA A 14 -2.00 -14.72 3.59
N GLU A 15 -2.77 -15.18 2.62
CA GLU A 15 -2.61 -14.83 1.21
C GLU A 15 -3.34 -13.52 0.87
N GLU A 16 -4.20 -13.07 1.78
CA GLU A 16 -5.15 -11.99 1.60
C GLU A 16 -5.16 -11.09 2.85
N ILE A 17 -5.23 -9.78 2.63
CA ILE A 17 -5.35 -8.76 3.66
C ILE A 17 -6.38 -7.70 3.23
N ASN A 18 -7.01 -7.03 4.19
CA ASN A 18 -7.93 -5.94 3.90
C ASN A 18 -7.19 -4.61 3.96
N LEU A 19 -7.33 -3.80 2.91
CA LEU A 19 -6.84 -2.42 2.94
C LEU A 19 -7.72 -1.62 3.90
N ARG A 20 -7.17 -1.11 4.99
CA ARG A 20 -7.94 -0.37 6.00
C ARG A 20 -8.23 1.04 5.53
N GLN A 21 -7.18 1.76 5.17
CA GLN A 21 -7.24 3.16 4.78
C GLN A 21 -5.96 3.58 4.07
N TRP A 22 -6.06 4.60 3.22
CA TRP A 22 -4.91 5.31 2.69
C TRP A 22 -4.53 6.46 3.63
N LEU A 23 -3.25 6.56 3.97
CA LEU A 23 -2.71 7.66 4.79
C LEU A 23 -2.33 8.88 3.94
N VAL A 24 -2.28 8.68 2.61
CA VAL A 24 -1.97 9.70 1.61
C VAL A 24 -3.03 9.72 0.51
N ALA A 25 -3.09 10.81 -0.26
CA ALA A 25 -4.01 10.95 -1.38
C ALA A 25 -3.26 11.03 -2.72
N VAL A 26 -3.96 10.81 -3.83
CA VAL A 26 -3.39 11.02 -5.17
C VAL A 26 -2.98 12.49 -5.32
N GLY A 27 -1.74 12.72 -5.74
CA GLY A 27 -1.11 14.03 -5.82
C GLY A 27 -0.28 14.41 -4.59
N ASP A 28 -0.29 13.59 -3.53
CA ASP A 28 0.51 13.83 -2.33
C ASP A 28 1.95 13.34 -2.49
N THR A 29 2.90 14.02 -1.83
CA THR A 29 4.34 13.74 -1.98
C THR A 29 4.80 12.79 -0.89
N VAL A 30 5.40 11.68 -1.27
CA VAL A 30 5.83 10.60 -0.38
C VAL A 30 7.33 10.38 -0.51
N LYS A 31 7.99 9.95 0.57
CA LYS A 31 9.41 9.55 0.52
C LYS A 31 9.51 8.05 0.72
N LYS A 32 10.60 7.47 0.23
CA LYS A 32 10.91 6.08 0.52
C LYS A 32 10.87 5.80 2.02
N GLY A 33 10.05 4.84 2.44
CA GLY A 33 9.84 4.48 3.84
C GLY A 33 8.75 5.27 4.57
N ASP A 34 8.07 6.23 3.93
CA ASP A 34 6.87 6.84 4.52
C ASP A 34 5.69 5.86 4.48
N ASN A 35 4.88 5.84 5.53
CA ASN A 35 3.66 5.04 5.58
C ASN A 35 2.58 5.68 4.71
N ILE A 36 2.19 4.99 3.64
CA ILE A 36 1.24 5.48 2.65
C ILE A 36 -0.15 4.84 2.77
N ALA A 37 -0.22 3.63 3.33
CA ALA A 37 -1.49 2.97 3.58
C ALA A 37 -1.40 2.07 4.81
N GLU A 38 -2.55 1.73 5.38
CA GLU A 38 -2.70 0.75 6.44
C GLU A 38 -3.49 -0.44 5.90
N ALA A 39 -3.00 -1.64 6.17
CA ALA A 39 -3.70 -2.88 5.84
C ALA A 39 -3.81 -3.73 7.10
N ALA A 40 -4.92 -4.44 7.28
CA ALA A 40 -5.13 -5.25 8.47
C ALA A 40 -5.78 -6.59 8.13
N THR A 41 -5.39 -7.60 8.89
CA THR A 41 -6.10 -8.87 8.99
C THR A 41 -6.93 -8.89 10.28
N ASP A 42 -7.66 -9.98 10.51
CA ASP A 42 -8.39 -10.21 11.76
C ASP A 42 -7.49 -10.18 13.01
N LYS A 43 -6.18 -10.43 12.83
CA LYS A 43 -5.23 -10.61 13.93
C LYS A 43 -4.21 -9.48 14.08
N ILE A 44 -3.79 -8.86 12.98
CA ILE A 44 -2.71 -7.87 12.97
C ILE A 44 -3.00 -6.71 12.02
N SER A 45 -2.34 -5.60 12.24
CA SER A 45 -2.34 -4.44 11.33
C SER A 45 -0.91 -4.12 10.92
N ILE A 46 -0.72 -3.85 9.63
CA ILE A 46 0.56 -3.53 9.02
C ILE A 46 0.45 -2.20 8.27
N TYR A 47 1.57 -1.50 8.15
CA TYR A 47 1.67 -0.29 7.36
C TYR A 47 2.37 -0.61 6.05
N ILE A 48 1.82 -0.11 4.96
CA ILE A 48 2.44 -0.15 3.64
C ILE A 48 3.34 1.07 3.53
N GLU A 49 4.63 0.82 3.36
CA GLU A 49 5.64 1.86 3.19
C GLU A 49 5.85 2.17 1.71
N SER A 50 6.18 3.42 1.41
CA SER A 50 6.51 3.83 0.06
C SER A 50 7.81 3.16 -0.42
N PRO A 51 7.82 2.50 -1.60
CA PRO A 51 9.03 1.90 -2.16
C PRO A 51 10.08 2.93 -2.63
N ALA A 52 9.66 4.17 -2.92
CA ALA A 52 10.51 5.22 -3.46
C ALA A 52 10.02 6.63 -3.09
N ASP A 53 10.87 7.62 -3.31
CA ASP A 53 10.50 9.03 -3.27
C ASP A 53 9.74 9.42 -4.55
N GLY A 54 8.68 10.20 -4.40
CA GLY A 54 7.84 10.64 -5.51
C GLY A 54 6.47 11.18 -5.07
N VAL A 55 5.51 11.14 -6.00
CA VAL A 55 4.13 11.58 -5.78
C VAL A 55 3.20 10.40 -6.05
N LEU A 56 2.18 10.21 -5.21
CA LEU A 56 1.18 9.17 -5.45
C LEU A 56 0.37 9.52 -6.71
N SER A 57 0.50 8.72 -7.76
CA SER A 57 -0.13 9.00 -9.05
C SER A 57 -1.46 8.29 -9.24
N ALA A 58 -1.61 7.11 -8.65
CA ALA A 58 -2.84 6.33 -8.77
C ALA A 58 -3.06 5.43 -7.55
N ILE A 59 -4.33 5.31 -7.18
CA ILE A 59 -4.83 4.32 -6.22
C ILE A 59 -5.66 3.31 -7.01
N LEU A 60 -5.27 2.03 -6.95
CA LEU A 60 -5.89 0.93 -7.68
C LEU A 60 -6.81 0.09 -6.77
N ALA A 61 -6.54 0.07 -5.46
CA ALA A 61 -7.37 -0.59 -4.45
C ALA A 61 -7.95 0.44 -3.46
N GLN A 62 -9.23 0.30 -3.14
CA GLN A 62 -9.91 1.22 -2.22
C GLN A 62 -9.87 0.73 -0.77
N GLU A 63 -10.24 1.62 0.14
CA GLU A 63 -10.45 1.29 1.55
C GLU A 63 -11.51 0.17 1.68
N ASP A 64 -11.31 -0.72 2.65
CA ASP A 64 -12.04 -1.97 2.87
C ASP A 64 -11.91 -3.03 1.75
N ASP A 65 -11.15 -2.77 0.68
CA ASP A 65 -10.96 -3.71 -0.41
C ASP A 65 -10.05 -4.88 0.00
N ARG A 66 -10.35 -6.05 -0.55
CA ARG A 66 -9.63 -7.31 -0.25
C ARG A 66 -8.51 -7.49 -1.25
N VAL A 67 -7.28 -7.43 -0.77
CA VAL A 67 -6.08 -7.42 -1.59
C VAL A 67 -5.19 -8.62 -1.28
N LEU A 68 -4.57 -9.18 -2.32
CA LEU A 68 -3.67 -10.32 -2.18
C LEU A 68 -2.24 -9.86 -1.93
N VAL A 69 -1.45 -10.71 -1.28
CA VAL A 69 -0.01 -10.51 -1.15
C VAL A 69 0.64 -10.40 -2.54
N GLY A 70 1.47 -9.37 -2.73
CA GLY A 70 2.06 -9.03 -4.03
C GLY A 70 1.12 -8.34 -5.02
N GLN A 71 -0.17 -8.14 -4.68
CA GLN A 71 -1.07 -7.37 -5.53
C GLN A 71 -0.67 -5.89 -5.52
N ILE A 72 -0.69 -5.28 -6.70
CA ILE A 72 -0.43 -3.84 -6.85
C ILE A 72 -1.68 -3.07 -6.45
N ILE A 73 -1.54 -2.20 -5.45
CA ILE A 73 -2.62 -1.38 -4.89
C ILE A 73 -2.52 0.10 -5.31
N GLY A 74 -1.38 0.52 -5.87
CA GLY A 74 -1.18 1.89 -6.33
C GLY A 74 0.13 2.10 -7.08
N GLU A 75 0.33 3.31 -7.57
CA GLU A 75 1.52 3.73 -8.32
C GLU A 75 2.05 5.06 -7.78
N ILE A 76 3.37 5.17 -7.68
CA ILE A 76 4.10 6.40 -7.33
C ILE A 76 4.91 6.84 -8.54
N GLU A 77 4.86 8.12 -8.87
CA GLU A 77 5.71 8.74 -9.89
C GLU A 77 6.84 9.51 -9.22
N GLY A 78 8.06 9.04 -9.43
CA GLY A 78 9.31 9.70 -9.03
C GLY A 78 10.01 10.39 -10.19
#